data_AF-A0A351XML4-F1
#
_entry.id   AF-A0A351XML4-F1
#
_cell.length_a   1.000
_cell.length_b   1.000
_cell.length_c   1.000
_cell.angle_alpha   90.00
_cell.angle_beta   90.00
_cell.angle_gamma   90.00
#
_symmetry.space_group_name_H-M   'P 1'
#
loop_
_entity.id
_entity.type
_entity.pdbx_description
1 polymer ?
#
loop_
_entity_poly.entity_id
_entity_poly.type
_entity_poly.pdbx_seq_one_letter_code
_entity_poly.pdbx_strand_id
1 'polypeptide(L)'
;INNENRLSCERCPAARTILGIAMAEMVHLQKLGEMIFLLGGNIDYTVKLNNGKHMMWTPQHISIPQNVHKMVLADIESEKAAINQYKTHINMINDKYINDVLSRIILDEEYHIMFLNVLA
;
A
#
# COMPACT_ATOMS: atom_id res chain seq x y z
N ILE A 1 -8.36 6.22 -4.24
CA ILE A 1 -9.14 7.37 -4.79
C ILE A 1 -9.87 7.02 -6.10
N ASN A 2 -9.25 6.34 -7.08
CA ASN A 2 -9.97 5.99 -8.33
C ASN A 2 -11.23 5.13 -8.09
N ASN A 3 -11.09 4.01 -7.36
CA ASN A 3 -12.22 3.12 -7.04
C ASN A 3 -13.31 3.87 -6.25
N GLU A 4 -12.92 4.66 -5.25
CA GLU A 4 -13.84 5.49 -4.46
C GLU A 4 -14.68 6.42 -5.34
N ASN A 5 -14.08 7.23 -6.20
CA ASN A 5 -14.79 8.15 -7.08
C ASN A 5 -15.85 7.43 -7.93
N ARG A 6 -15.51 6.23 -8.42
CA ARG A 6 -16.37 5.41 -9.28
C ARG A 6 -17.47 4.67 -8.53
N LEU A 7 -17.40 4.64 -7.20
CA LEU A 7 -18.38 4.03 -6.31
C LEU A 7 -19.19 5.08 -5.54
N SER A 8 -18.71 6.32 -5.47
CA SER A 8 -19.40 7.45 -4.87
C SER A 8 -20.78 7.60 -5.54
N CYS A 9 -21.83 7.80 -4.73
CA CYS A 9 -23.25 7.84 -5.12
C CYS A 9 -23.95 6.49 -5.41
N GLU A 10 -23.25 5.43 -5.81
CA GLU A 10 -23.87 4.11 -6.06
C GLU A 10 -23.68 3.12 -4.89
N ARG A 11 -22.48 3.13 -4.30
CA ARG A 11 -22.08 2.24 -3.20
C ARG A 11 -21.36 3.03 -2.11
N CYS A 12 -22.03 4.04 -1.58
CA CYS A 12 -21.47 4.99 -0.61
C CYS A 12 -20.76 4.36 0.61
N PRO A 13 -21.24 3.24 1.21
CA PRO A 13 -20.49 2.58 2.28
C PRO A 13 -19.15 2.00 1.82
N ALA A 14 -19.12 1.36 0.65
CA ALA A 14 -17.88 0.81 0.07
C ALA A 14 -16.91 1.93 -0.33
N ALA A 15 -17.42 2.99 -0.98
CA ALA A 15 -16.62 4.16 -1.34
C ALA A 15 -15.94 4.78 -0.10
N ARG A 16 -16.70 5.00 1.00
CA ARG A 16 -16.13 5.53 2.25
C ARG A 16 -15.07 4.62 2.88
N THR A 17 -15.27 3.31 2.81
CA THR A 17 -14.30 2.34 3.32
C THR A 17 -12.99 2.41 2.52
N ILE A 18 -13.09 2.39 1.19
CA ILE A 18 -11.94 2.51 0.28
C ILE A 18 -11.24 3.87 0.45
N LEU A 19 -11.99 4.96 0.70
CA LEU A 19 -11.40 6.26 1.00
C LEU A 19 -10.58 6.22 2.29
N GLY A 20 -11.13 5.62 3.34
CA GLY A 20 -10.46 5.48 4.64
C GLY A 20 -9.14 4.72 4.52
N ILE A 21 -9.13 3.60 3.80
CA ILE A 21 -7.91 2.83 3.49
C ILE A 21 -6.92 3.71 2.71
N ALA A 22 -7.37 4.38 1.65
CA ALA A 22 -6.50 5.25 0.86
C ALA A 22 -5.89 6.40 1.68
N MET A 23 -6.58 6.90 2.71
CA MET A 23 -6.03 7.90 3.63
C MET A 23 -4.98 7.29 4.56
N ALA A 24 -5.18 6.07 5.06
CA ALA A 24 -4.18 5.34 5.84
C ALA A 24 -2.91 5.08 5.02
N GLU A 25 -3.04 4.72 3.74
CA GLU A 25 -1.89 4.54 2.84
C GLU A 25 -1.05 5.81 2.66
N MET A 26 -1.66 6.99 2.67
CA MET A 26 -0.91 8.24 2.62
C MET A 26 -0.07 8.46 3.89
N VAL A 27 -0.54 7.96 5.04
CA VAL A 27 0.23 7.96 6.29
C VAL A 27 1.37 6.94 6.22
N HIS A 28 1.14 5.75 5.67
CA HIS A 28 2.20 4.76 5.42
C HIS A 28 3.31 5.35 4.54
N LEU A 29 2.94 5.98 3.42
CA LEU A 29 3.88 6.63 2.50
C LEU A 29 4.70 7.72 3.22
N GLN A 30 4.06 8.56 4.04
CA GLN A 30 4.77 9.56 4.83
C GLN A 30 5.76 8.93 5.81
N LYS A 31 5.35 7.89 6.54
CA LYS A 31 6.21 7.21 7.54
C LYS A 31 7.41 6.53 6.90
N LEU A 32 7.22 5.89 5.74
CA LEU A 32 8.31 5.29 4.98
C LEU A 32 9.27 6.37 4.44
N GLY A 33 8.74 7.50 3.96
CA GLY A 33 9.56 8.64 3.53
C GLY A 33 10.39 9.23 4.66
N GLU A 34 9.78 9.46 5.83
CA GLU A 34 10.47 9.91 7.05
C GLU A 34 11.61 8.95 7.43
N MET A 35 11.34 7.64 7.40
CA MET A 35 12.32 6.60 7.69
C MET A 35 13.50 6.61 6.69
N ILE A 36 13.24 6.74 5.39
CA ILE A 36 14.29 6.84 4.36
C ILE A 36 15.20 8.04 4.64
N PHE A 37 14.62 9.20 4.95
CA PHE A 37 15.38 10.41 5.23
C PHE A 37 16.23 10.29 6.50
N LEU A 38 15.67 9.72 7.58
CA LEU A 38 16.41 9.50 8.84
C LEU A 38 17.61 8.57 8.68
N LEU A 39 17.55 7.63 7.73
CA LEU A 39 18.65 6.73 7.38
C LEU A 39 19.69 7.38 6.45
N GLY A 40 19.52 8.66 6.10
CA GLY A 40 20.41 9.40 5.20
C GLY A 40 20.15 9.15 3.71
N GLY A 41 19.01 8.53 3.37
CA GLY A 41 18.58 8.32 1.99
C GLY A 41 17.94 9.54 1.36
N ASN A 42 17.91 9.57 0.02
CA ASN A 42 17.14 10.55 -0.73
C ASN A 42 15.73 10.02 -0.96
N ILE A 43 14.70 10.83 -0.67
CA ILE A 43 13.32 10.47 -0.95
C ILE A 43 13.02 10.78 -2.41
N ASP A 44 12.72 9.74 -3.20
CA ASP A 44 12.15 9.85 -4.52
C ASP A 44 11.20 8.68 -4.80
N TYR A 45 10.60 8.66 -5.98
CA TYR A 45 9.68 7.60 -6.41
C TYR A 45 10.38 6.59 -7.35
N THR A 46 11.69 6.43 -7.26
CA THR A 46 12.46 5.49 -8.08
C THR A 46 12.89 4.26 -7.29
N VAL A 47 12.95 3.13 -7.97
CA VAL A 47 13.53 1.89 -7.43
C VAL A 47 14.78 1.56 -8.21
N LYS A 48 15.83 1.12 -7.50
CA LYS A 48 17.05 0.60 -8.13
C LYS A 48 16.87 -0.89 -8.42
N LEU A 49 16.97 -1.25 -9.69
CA LEU A 49 16.90 -2.65 -10.14
C LEU A 49 18.26 -3.33 -10.00
N ASN A 50 18.26 -4.67 -9.98
CA ASN A 50 19.47 -5.49 -9.86
C ASN A 50 20.52 -5.23 -10.95
N ASN A 51 20.09 -4.73 -12.13
CA ASN A 51 20.96 -4.36 -13.24
C ASN A 51 21.51 -2.92 -13.14
N GLY A 52 21.32 -2.23 -12.02
CA GLY A 52 21.77 -0.86 -11.78
C GLY A 52 20.90 0.22 -12.42
N LYS A 53 19.87 -0.12 -13.19
CA LYS A 53 18.92 0.87 -13.72
C LYS A 53 17.98 1.36 -12.63
N HIS A 54 17.54 2.60 -12.77
CA HIS A 54 16.48 3.19 -11.96
C HIS A 54 15.17 3.11 -12.72
N MET A 55 14.10 2.69 -12.04
CA MET A 55 12.74 2.66 -12.57
C MET A 55 11.88 3.59 -11.73
N MET A 56 11.29 4.59 -12.38
CA MET A 56 10.35 5.51 -11.75
C MET A 56 9.00 4.83 -11.56
N TRP A 57 8.35 5.05 -10.42
CA TRP A 57 6.95 4.68 -10.22
C TRP A 57 6.08 5.43 -11.23
N THR A 58 5.15 4.71 -11.84
CA THR A 58 4.17 5.27 -12.77
C THR A 58 2.78 4.68 -12.49
N PRO A 59 1.70 5.35 -12.93
CA PRO A 59 0.34 4.82 -12.79
C PRO A 59 0.10 3.47 -13.50
N GLN A 60 1.01 3.01 -14.36
CA GLN A 60 0.91 1.72 -15.04
C GLN A 60 1.01 0.53 -14.07
N HIS A 61 1.51 0.75 -12.86
CA HIS A 61 1.58 -0.26 -11.81
C HIS A 61 0.26 -0.41 -11.02
N ILE A 62 -0.78 0.37 -11.35
CA ILE A 62 -2.08 0.32 -10.67
C ILE A 62 -3.05 -0.53 -11.51
N SER A 63 -3.70 -1.51 -10.87
CA SER A 63 -4.82 -2.24 -11.47
C SER A 63 -6.12 -1.43 -11.32
N ILE A 64 -6.80 -1.13 -12.43
CA ILE A 64 -8.04 -0.32 -12.43
C ILE A 64 -9.17 -1.09 -13.12
N PRO A 65 -9.68 -2.18 -12.51
CA PRO A 65 -10.76 -2.96 -13.08
C PRO A 65 -12.09 -2.19 -13.06
N GLN A 66 -12.97 -2.51 -14.01
CA GLN A 66 -14.25 -1.81 -14.13
C GLN A 66 -15.31 -2.31 -13.13
N ASN A 67 -15.30 -3.60 -12.82
CA ASN A 67 -16.29 -4.26 -11.97
C ASN A 67 -15.91 -4.17 -10.48
N VAL A 68 -16.88 -3.87 -9.61
CA VAL A 68 -16.66 -3.64 -8.18
C VAL A 68 -16.02 -4.84 -7.46
N HIS A 69 -16.49 -6.06 -7.72
CA HIS A 69 -15.89 -7.26 -7.13
C HIS A 69 -14.44 -7.42 -7.57
N LYS A 70 -14.13 -7.13 -8.85
CA LYS A 70 -12.74 -7.14 -9.32
C LYS A 70 -11.88 -6.03 -8.70
N MET A 71 -12.45 -4.86 -8.39
CA MET A 71 -11.73 -3.79 -7.66
C MET A 71 -11.33 -4.27 -6.27
N VAL A 72 -12.30 -4.77 -5.51
CA VAL A 72 -12.07 -5.23 -4.13
C VAL A 72 -11.04 -6.37 -4.11
N LEU A 73 -11.14 -7.33 -5.04
CA LEU A 73 -10.14 -8.39 -5.16
C LEU A 73 -8.75 -7.85 -5.51
N ALA A 74 -8.65 -6.87 -6.42
CA ALA A 74 -7.36 -6.27 -6.77
C ALA A 74 -6.74 -5.54 -5.56
N ASP A 75 -7.55 -4.83 -4.78
CA ASP A 75 -7.12 -4.15 -3.56
C ASP A 75 -6.63 -5.19 -2.52
N ILE A 76 -7.38 -6.29 -2.29
CA ILE A 76 -6.97 -7.38 -1.38
C ILE A 76 -5.62 -8.01 -1.78
N GLU A 77 -5.44 -8.30 -3.07
CA GLU A 77 -4.18 -8.89 -3.55
C GLU A 77 -3.02 -7.89 -3.45
N SER A 78 -3.28 -6.59 -3.60
CA SER A 78 -2.29 -5.54 -3.34
C SER A 78 -1.86 -5.53 -1.88
N GLU A 79 -2.79 -5.60 -0.92
CA GLU A 79 -2.47 -5.63 0.50
C GLU A 79 -1.66 -6.88 0.89
N LYS A 80 -2.03 -8.06 0.36
CA LYS A 80 -1.26 -9.29 0.57
C LYS A 80 0.16 -9.17 0.03
N ALA A 81 0.32 -8.55 -1.14
CA ALA A 81 1.64 -8.32 -1.74
C ALA A 81 2.49 -7.37 -0.88
N ALA A 82 1.89 -6.28 -0.37
CA ALA A 82 2.54 -5.34 0.55
C ALA A 82 3.01 -6.05 1.84
N ILE A 83 2.13 -6.83 2.49
CA ILE A 83 2.48 -7.63 3.68
C ILE A 83 3.68 -8.55 3.39
N ASN A 84 3.66 -9.28 2.26
CA ASN A 84 4.75 -10.18 1.91
C ASN A 84 6.07 -9.44 1.66
N GLN A 85 6.00 -8.27 1.02
CA GLN A 85 7.17 -7.41 0.80
C GLN A 85 7.75 -6.92 2.14
N TYR A 86 6.92 -6.42 3.05
CA TYR A 86 7.38 -5.97 4.36
C TYR A 86 7.98 -7.12 5.20
N LYS A 87 7.37 -8.32 5.18
CA LYS A 87 7.93 -9.51 5.83
C LYS A 87 9.31 -9.88 5.26
N THR A 88 9.47 -9.77 3.94
CA THR A 88 10.76 -9.99 3.28
C THR A 88 11.81 -8.96 3.75
N HIS A 89 11.43 -7.68 3.80
CA HIS A 89 12.32 -6.62 4.28
C HIS A 89 12.72 -6.79 5.75
N ILE A 90 11.79 -7.18 6.63
CA ILE A 90 12.08 -7.45 8.06
C ILE A 90 13.16 -8.53 8.21
N ASN A 91 13.12 -9.58 7.37
CA ASN A 91 14.14 -10.63 7.38
C ASN A 91 15.52 -10.17 6.88
N MET A 92 15.58 -9.08 6.12
CA MET A 92 16.81 -8.55 5.53
C MET A 92 17.43 -7.40 6.34
N ILE A 93 16.63 -6.72 7.16
CA ILE A 93 17.02 -5.51 7.87
C ILE A 93 17.32 -5.84 9.34
N ASN A 94 18.59 -5.66 9.73
CA ASN A 94 19.03 -5.87 11.11
C ASN A 94 18.92 -4.57 11.95
N ASP A 95 17.75 -3.95 11.93
CA ASP A 95 17.43 -2.76 12.73
C ASP A 95 16.04 -2.92 13.36
N LYS A 96 15.99 -2.95 14.70
CA LYS A 96 14.76 -3.18 15.45
C LYS A 96 13.72 -2.07 15.20
N TYR A 97 14.14 -0.82 15.09
CA TYR A 97 13.20 0.29 14.97
C TYR A 97 12.55 0.32 13.59
N ILE A 98 13.31 0.00 12.55
CA ILE A 98 12.76 -0.20 11.19
C ILE A 98 11.76 -1.36 11.22
N ASN A 99 12.13 -2.48 11.82
CA ASN A 99 11.28 -3.67 11.88
C ASN A 99 9.99 -3.42 12.68
N ASP A 100 10.03 -2.62 13.74
CA ASP A 100 8.85 -2.23 14.52
C ASP A 100 7.89 -1.37 13.66
N VAL A 101 8.41 -0.44 12.85
CA VAL A 101 7.60 0.37 11.92
C VAL A 101 6.96 -0.50 10.85
N LEU A 102 7.72 -1.38 10.21
CA LEU A 102 7.19 -2.29 9.19
C LEU A 102 6.16 -3.26 9.75
N SER A 103 6.39 -3.77 10.97
CA SER A 103 5.44 -4.64 11.66
C SER A 103 4.13 -3.92 11.99
N ARG A 104 4.21 -2.63 12.35
CA ARG A 104 3.00 -1.81 12.55
C ARG A 104 2.20 -1.64 11.26
N ILE A 105 2.86 -1.33 10.15
CA ILE A 105 2.21 -1.21 8.84
C ILE A 105 1.55 -2.54 8.44
N ILE A 106 2.22 -3.68 8.63
CA ILE A 106 1.63 -5.01 8.39
C ILE A 106 0.30 -5.20 9.13
N LEU A 107 0.20 -4.75 10.38
CA LEU A 107 -1.07 -4.83 11.13
C LEU A 107 -2.17 -3.98 10.48
N ASP A 108 -1.83 -2.79 9.99
CA ASP A 108 -2.77 -1.93 9.27
C ASP A 108 -3.23 -2.61 7.96
N GLU A 109 -2.33 -3.25 7.21
CA GLU A 109 -2.69 -4.00 6.00
C GLU A 109 -3.59 -5.22 6.28
N GLU A 110 -3.37 -5.91 7.40
CA GLU A 110 -4.26 -7.00 7.85
C GLU A 110 -5.69 -6.49 8.14
N TYR A 111 -5.82 -5.29 8.74
CA TYR A 111 -7.11 -4.63 8.91
C TYR A 111 -7.71 -4.16 7.59
N HIS A 112 -6.90 -3.65 6.65
CA HIS A 112 -7.36 -3.30 5.32
C HIS A 112 -7.98 -4.51 4.61
N ILE A 113 -7.30 -5.66 4.62
CA ILE A 113 -7.83 -6.93 4.10
C ILE A 113 -9.13 -7.32 4.79
N MET A 114 -9.21 -7.19 6.12
CA MET A 114 -10.44 -7.49 6.86
C MET A 114 -11.61 -6.63 6.38
N PHE A 115 -11.42 -5.31 6.25
CA PHE A 115 -12.47 -4.41 5.76
C PHE A 115 -12.83 -4.68 4.30
N LEU A 116 -11.86 -4.95 3.43
CA LEU A 116 -12.10 -5.26 2.03
C LEU A 116 -12.88 -6.57 1.86
N ASN A 117 -12.61 -7.60 2.66
CA ASN A 117 -13.39 -8.85 2.63
C ASN A 117 -14.87 -8.65 2.99
N VAL A 118 -15.21 -7.65 3.80
CA VAL A 118 -16.62 -7.29 4.09
C VAL A 118 -17.31 -6.66 2.86
N LEU A 119 -16.53 -6.13 1.91
CA LEU A 119 -17.03 -5.52 0.66
C LEU A 119 -17.08 -6.47 -0.53
N ALA A 120 -16.43 -7.64 -0.43
CA ALA A 120 -16.26 -8.62 -1.50
C ALA A 120 -17.57 -9.35 -1.87
#